data_AF-A0A3S0BKV3-F1
#
_entry.id   AF-A0A3S0BKV3-F1
#
_cell.length_a   1.000
_cell.length_b   1.000
_cell.length_c   1.000
_cell.angle_alpha   90.00
_cell.angle_beta   90.00
_cell.angle_gamma   90.00
#
_symmetry.space_group_name_H-M   'P 1'
#
loop_
_entity.id
_entity.type
_entity.pdbx_description
1 polymer ?
#
loop_
_entity_poly.entity_id
_entity_poly.type
_entity_poly.pdbx_seq_one_letter_code
_entity_poly.pdbx_strand_id
1 'polypeptide(L)'
;MIGIFQFPKLAMKNRRLAENSDKVGCYNCCKIFESSLIKEFTDKDQTCLCPFCKNDCIVCNMPGFELDENVLNKANTFWFKK
;
A
#
# COMPACT_ATOMS: atom_id res chain seq x y z
N MET A 1 0.43 -13.38 11.64
CA MET A 1 0.69 -11.93 11.81
C MET A 1 1.35 -11.43 10.54
N ILE A 2 0.76 -10.45 9.87
CA ILE A 2 1.36 -9.86 8.66
C ILE A 2 2.53 -8.98 9.10
N GLY A 3 3.70 -9.21 8.52
CA GLY A 3 4.92 -8.45 8.81
C GLY A 3 5.27 -7.46 7.71
N ILE A 4 6.01 -6.40 8.06
CA ILE A 4 6.44 -5.35 7.10
C ILE A 4 7.30 -5.89 5.95
N PHE A 5 7.99 -7.02 6.16
CA PHE A 5 8.77 -7.71 5.14
C PHE A 5 7.90 -8.35 4.04
N GLN A 6 6.57 -8.38 4.20
CA GLN A 6 5.64 -8.92 3.19
C GLN A 6 5.05 -7.82 2.30
N PHE A 7 5.30 -6.54 2.61
CA PHE A 7 4.62 -5.41 1.95
C PHE A 7 4.82 -5.38 0.43
N PRO A 8 6.02 -5.61 -0.13
CA PRO A 8 6.18 -5.66 -1.59
C PRO A 8 5.30 -6.74 -2.23
N LYS A 9 5.17 -7.91 -1.58
CA LYS A 9 4.30 -8.98 -2.07
C LYS A 9 2.82 -8.58 -2.02
N LEU A 10 2.40 -7.86 -0.97
CA LEU A 10 1.03 -7.38 -0.79
C LEU A 10 0.67 -6.23 -1.73
N ALA A 11 1.68 -5.50 -2.22
CA ALA A 11 1.49 -4.38 -3.12
C ALA A 11 1.29 -4.83 -4.58
N MET A 12 1.79 -6.00 -4.97
CA MET A 12 1.60 -6.53 -6.32
C MET A 12 0.18 -7.04 -6.55
N LYS A 13 -0.38 -6.75 -7.74
CA LYS A 13 -1.69 -7.24 -8.20
C LYS A 13 -2.82 -7.00 -7.19
N ASN A 14 -2.72 -5.89 -6.45
CA ASN A 14 -3.58 -5.55 -5.33
C ASN A 14 -4.83 -4.76 -5.70
N ARG A 15 -5.06 -4.46 -6.99
CA ARG A 15 -6.18 -3.62 -7.44
C ARG A 15 -7.53 -4.05 -6.88
N ARG A 16 -7.89 -5.33 -7.04
CA ARG A 16 -9.16 -5.85 -6.54
C ARG A 16 -9.29 -5.67 -5.02
N LEU A 17 -8.19 -5.82 -4.28
CA LEU A 17 -8.22 -5.63 -2.83
C LEU A 17 -8.41 -4.15 -2.47
N ALA A 18 -7.72 -3.25 -3.15
CA ALA A 18 -7.85 -1.81 -2.96
C ALA A 18 -9.27 -1.31 -3.29
N GLU A 19 -9.87 -1.80 -4.37
CA GLU A 19 -11.24 -1.45 -4.78
C GLU A 19 -12.30 -1.91 -3.77
N ASN A 20 -12.01 -2.95 -2.96
CA ASN A 20 -12.90 -3.44 -1.91
C ASN A 20 -12.52 -2.92 -0.50
N SER A 21 -11.57 -2.00 -0.41
CA SER A 21 -11.13 -1.40 0.85
C SER A 21 -11.56 0.05 0.92
N ASP A 22 -12.01 0.53 2.07
CA ASP A 22 -12.30 1.95 2.25
C ASP A 22 -10.99 2.76 2.23
N LYS A 23 -9.99 2.28 2.99
CA LYS A 23 -8.68 2.94 3.15
C LYS A 23 -7.52 2.05 2.73
N VAL A 24 -6.51 2.71 2.20
CA VAL A 24 -5.23 2.12 1.77
C VAL A 24 -4.09 2.99 2.27
N GLY A 25 -2.88 2.44 2.28
CA GLY A 25 -1.68 3.14 2.71
C GLY A 25 -0.51 2.93 1.76
N CYS A 26 0.29 3.97 1.55
CA CYS A 26 1.53 3.85 0.81
C CYS A 26 2.73 3.77 1.76
N TYR A 27 3.48 2.67 1.75
CA TYR A 27 4.66 2.52 2.62
C TYR A 27 5.92 3.23 2.08
N ASN A 28 5.86 3.85 0.91
CA ASN A 28 6.93 4.72 0.41
C ASN A 28 6.79 6.17 0.89
N CYS A 29 5.58 6.76 0.87
CA CYS A 29 5.35 8.13 1.34
C CYS A 29 4.60 8.23 2.68
N CYS A 30 4.34 7.09 3.32
CA CYS A 30 3.67 6.94 4.61
C CYS A 30 2.28 7.59 4.73
N LYS A 31 1.56 7.77 3.61
CA LYS A 31 0.20 8.35 3.61
C LYS A 31 -0.86 7.25 3.67
N ILE A 32 -1.86 7.44 4.52
CA ILE A 32 -3.13 6.70 4.52
C ILE A 32 -4.20 7.57 3.85
N PHE A 33 -5.00 6.98 2.97
CA PHE A 33 -6.00 7.70 2.20
C PHE A 33 -7.12 6.78 1.69
N GLU A 34 -8.21 7.37 1.23
CA GLU A 34 -9.34 6.65 0.64
C GLU A 34 -8.92 5.96 -0.66
N SER A 35 -9.28 4.69 -0.83
CA SER A 35 -8.93 3.91 -2.03
C SER A 35 -9.44 4.55 -3.32
N SER A 36 -10.57 5.28 -3.24
CA SER A 36 -11.20 6.01 -4.35
C SER A 36 -10.30 7.06 -5.01
N LEU A 37 -9.23 7.51 -4.34
CA LEU A 37 -8.22 8.42 -4.90
C LEU A 37 -7.24 7.72 -5.86
N ILE A 38 -7.17 6.39 -5.88
CA ILE A 38 -6.36 5.65 -6.84
C ILE A 38 -7.02 5.75 -8.22
N LYS A 39 -6.31 6.37 -9.17
CA LYS A 39 -6.76 6.53 -10.57
C LYS A 39 -5.83 5.87 -11.59
N GLU A 40 -4.63 5.48 -11.17
CA GLU A 40 -3.59 4.97 -12.04
C GLU A 40 -3.13 3.59 -11.56
N PHE A 41 -2.84 2.72 -12.52
CA PHE A 41 -2.44 1.34 -12.28
C PHE A 41 -1.28 0.97 -13.19
N THR A 42 -0.50 -0.01 -12.78
CA THR A 42 0.58 -0.64 -13.55
C THR A 42 0.35 -2.16 -13.62
N ASP A 43 1.27 -2.89 -14.26
CA ASP A 43 1.23 -4.35 -14.41
C ASP A 43 -0.05 -4.85 -15.10
N LYS A 44 -0.40 -4.27 -16.25
CA LYS A 44 -1.66 -4.53 -16.97
C LYS A 44 -2.89 -4.20 -16.11
N ASP A 45 -2.87 -3.03 -15.50
CA ASP A 45 -3.90 -2.50 -14.62
C ASP A 45 -4.24 -3.40 -13.42
N GLN A 46 -3.25 -4.11 -12.86
CA GLN A 46 -3.41 -4.99 -11.71
C GLN A 46 -2.84 -4.41 -10.42
N THR A 47 -1.85 -3.54 -10.51
CA THR A 47 -1.11 -3.00 -9.36
C THR A 47 -1.42 -1.51 -9.21
N CYS A 48 -1.83 -1.08 -8.02
CA CYS A 48 -2.18 0.33 -7.77
C CYS A 48 -0.95 1.23 -7.72
N LEU A 49 -1.03 2.43 -8.31
CA LEU A 49 -0.03 3.48 -8.13
C LEU A 49 -0.50 4.52 -7.11
N CYS A 50 0.39 4.90 -6.20
CA CYS A 50 0.12 5.94 -5.21
C CYS A 50 -0.19 7.28 -5.88
N PRO A 51 -1.33 7.94 -5.60
CA PRO A 51 -1.67 9.21 -6.22
C PRO A 51 -0.73 10.35 -5.81
N PHE A 52 -0.02 10.21 -4.69
CA PHE A 52 0.86 11.24 -4.13
C PHE A 52 2.33 11.11 -4.55
N CYS A 53 2.86 9.88 -4.64
CA CYS A 53 4.28 9.66 -4.94
C CYS A 53 4.53 8.76 -6.16
N LYS A 54 3.47 8.30 -6.83
CA LYS A 54 3.51 7.50 -8.07
C LYS A 54 4.26 6.16 -7.99
N ASN A 55 4.60 5.70 -6.78
CA ASN A 55 5.16 4.38 -6.56
C ASN A 55 4.05 3.34 -6.36
N ASP A 56 4.31 2.10 -6.72
CA ASP A 56 3.46 0.91 -6.59
C ASP A 56 3.47 0.32 -5.17
N CYS A 57 3.69 1.15 -4.15
CA CYS A 57 3.90 0.72 -2.78
C CYS A 57 2.62 0.82 -1.93
N ILE A 58 1.46 0.48 -2.51
CA ILE A 58 0.16 0.54 -1.82
C ILE A 58 -0.12 -0.79 -1.12
N VAL A 59 -0.55 -0.74 0.14
CA VAL A 59 -1.07 -1.87 0.91
C VAL A 59 -2.46 -1.54 1.45
N CYS A 60 -3.32 -2.55 1.55
CA CYS A 60 -4.71 -2.40 1.99
C CYS A 60 -4.89 -2.92 3.41
N ASN A 61 -5.97 -2.48 4.07
CA ASN A 61 -6.37 -3.06 5.34
C ASN A 61 -6.83 -4.52 5.13
N MET A 62 -6.46 -5.44 6.02
CA MET A 62 -6.81 -6.86 5.91
C MET A 62 -7.12 -7.45 7.28
N PRO A 63 -7.95 -8.52 7.37
CA PRO A 63 -8.19 -9.20 8.64
C PRO A 63 -6.87 -9.59 9.33
N GLY A 64 -6.67 -9.13 10.57
CA GLY A 64 -5.45 -9.37 11.33
C GLY A 64 -4.26 -8.45 11.00
N PHE A 65 -4.49 -7.38 10.24
CA PHE A 65 -3.53 -6.31 9.97
C PHE A 65 -4.26 -4.98 9.87
N GLU A 66 -4.04 -4.11 10.85
CA GLU A 66 -4.57 -2.76 10.83
C GLU A 66 -3.55 -1.80 10.20
N LEU A 67 -4.02 -1.04 9.22
CA LEU A 67 -3.22 -0.04 8.55
C LEU A 67 -3.04 1.19 9.46
N ASP A 68 -1.81 1.43 9.91
CA ASP A 68 -1.43 2.56 10.79
C ASP A 68 -0.19 3.29 10.24
N GLU A 69 -0.09 4.60 10.52
CA GLU A 69 1.05 5.40 10.08
C GLU A 69 2.36 4.90 10.67
N ASN A 70 2.40 4.42 11.93
CA ASN A 70 3.63 3.88 12.50
C ASN A 70 4.07 2.60 11.77
N VAL A 71 3.11 1.79 11.35
CA VAL A 71 3.38 0.58 10.56
C VAL A 71 3.95 0.95 9.18
N LEU A 72 3.38 1.94 8.51
CA LEU A 72 3.91 2.44 7.23
C LEU A 72 5.32 3.02 7.40
N ASN A 73 5.57 3.78 8.48
CA ASN A 73 6.90 4.34 8.77
C ASN A 73 7.95 3.26 9.07
N LYS A 74 7.58 2.19 9.76
CA LYS A 74 8.46 1.03 9.98
C LYS A 74 8.79 0.33 8.67
N ALA A 75 7.79 0.09 7.82
CA ALA A 75 8.00 -0.49 6.49
C ALA A 75 8.85 0.42 5.59
N ASN A 76 8.62 1.73 5.64
CA ASN A 76 9.42 2.70 4.91
C ASN A 76 10.90 2.64 5.32
N THR A 77 11.15 2.64 6.62
CA THR A 77 12.49 2.54 7.18
C THR A 77 13.15 1.22 6.78
N PHE A 78 12.43 0.11 6.84
CA PHE A 78 12.97 -1.20 6.49
C PHE A 78 13.31 -1.36 5.00
N TRP A 79 12.49 -0.81 4.10
CA TRP A 79 12.64 -1.01 2.65
C TRP A 79 13.40 0.08 1.91
N PHE A 80 13.36 1.33 2.39
CA PHE A 80 13.85 2.49 1.63
C PHE A 80 14.93 3.31 2.33
N LYS A 81 14.99 3.30 3.67
CA LYS A 81 16.08 3.99 4.38
C LYS A 81 17.24 3.02 4.55
N LYS A 82 18.44 3.47 4.20
CA LYS A 82 19.70 2.76 4.47
C LYS A 82 20.11 2.94 5.91
#